data_AF-A0A2K1IWV7-F1
#
_entry.id   AF-A0A2K1IWV7-F1
#
_cell.length_a   1.000
_cell.length_b   1.000
_cell.length_c   1.000
_cell.angle_alpha   90.00
_cell.angle_beta   90.00
_cell.angle_gamma   90.00
#
_symmetry.space_group_name_H-M   'P 1'
#
loop_
_entity.id
_entity.type
_entity.pdbx_description
1 polymer ?
#
loop_
_entity_poly.entity_id
_entity_poly.type
_entity_poly.pdbx_seq_one_letter_code
_entity_poly.pdbx_strand_id
1 'polypeptide(L)'
;MPRGVDSETVFGGDGNVEETNKLLLDQNTYMVGFWASSGAKKTLVAQRVFDDDAIRAHFTGGCFWFIVCRDLLVRSLFLDLKMKITGPSKIRGNIPIEDLATQLRNELKDKKNMLVDLDDV
;
A
#
# COMPACT_ATOMS: atom_id res chain seq x y z
N MET A 1 12.07 9.07 -7.63
CA MET A 1 12.17 8.19 -6.45
C MET A 1 13.23 7.14 -6.75
N PRO A 2 14.22 6.88 -5.88
CA PRO A 2 15.17 5.83 -6.15
C PRO A 2 14.44 4.50 -6.00
N ARG A 3 14.36 3.78 -7.12
CA ARG A 3 13.76 2.44 -7.19
C ARG A 3 14.63 1.52 -6.34
N GLY A 4 14.05 0.98 -5.27
CA GLY A 4 14.72 0.00 -4.42
C GLY A 4 14.88 -1.30 -5.19
N VAL A 5 16.14 -1.67 -5.43
CA VAL A 5 16.64 -2.97 -5.92
C VAL A 5 16.12 -3.42 -7.29
N ASP A 6 17.06 -3.65 -8.21
CA ASP A 6 16.79 -4.27 -9.50
C ASP A 6 16.29 -5.70 -9.30
N SER A 7 15.10 -6.01 -9.81
CA SER A 7 14.48 -7.33 -9.72
C SER A 7 15.36 -8.45 -10.28
N GLU A 8 16.29 -8.12 -11.19
CA GLU A 8 17.25 -9.06 -11.77
C GLU A 8 18.30 -9.58 -10.78
N THR A 9 18.45 -8.95 -9.60
CA THR A 9 19.49 -9.29 -8.62
C THR A 9 18.96 -9.97 -7.35
N VAL A 10 17.67 -10.29 -7.30
CA VAL A 10 17.00 -10.83 -6.12
C VAL A 10 16.80 -12.33 -6.27
N PHE A 11 17.48 -13.11 -5.43
CA PHE A 11 17.33 -14.57 -5.37
C PHE A 11 16.64 -15.02 -4.07
N GLY A 12 15.68 -15.94 -4.21
CA GLY A 12 14.93 -16.53 -3.09
C GLY A 12 13.70 -15.71 -2.65
N GLY A 13 12.85 -16.34 -1.82
CA GLY A 13 11.59 -15.75 -1.37
C GLY A 13 10.41 -15.95 -2.32
N ASP A 14 10.60 -16.68 -3.43
CA ASP A 14 9.56 -16.92 -4.44
C ASP A 14 8.33 -17.62 -3.85
N GLY A 15 8.54 -18.57 -2.92
CA GLY A 15 7.44 -19.22 -2.21
C GLY A 15 6.59 -18.25 -1.37
N ASN A 16 7.23 -17.27 -0.71
CA ASN A 16 6.52 -16.26 0.07
C ASN A 16 5.74 -15.29 -0.84
N VAL A 17 6.30 -14.95 -2.01
CA VAL A 17 5.60 -14.13 -3.02
C VAL A 17 4.38 -14.89 -3.54
N GLU A 18 4.55 -16.17 -3.92
CA GLU A 18 3.46 -17.01 -4.44
C GLU A 18 2.34 -17.20 -3.40
N GLU A 19 2.70 -17.47 -2.14
CA GLU A 19 1.74 -17.61 -1.04
C GLU A 19 1.00 -16.29 -0.77
N THR A 20 1.72 -15.17 -0.75
CA THR A 20 1.10 -13.85 -0.58
C THR A 20 0.13 -13.54 -1.72
N ASN A 21 0.52 -13.84 -2.97
CA ASN A 21 -0.35 -13.63 -4.12
C ASN A 21 -1.64 -14.46 -4.00
N LYS A 22 -1.53 -15.73 -3.59
CA LYS A 22 -2.72 -16.58 -3.36
C LYS A 22 -3.63 -16.01 -2.28
N LEU A 23 -3.06 -15.52 -1.18
CA LEU A 23 -3.83 -14.89 -0.10
C LEU A 23 -4.50 -13.60 -0.57
N LEU A 24 -3.80 -12.71 -1.28
CA LEU A 24 -4.36 -11.45 -1.75
C LEU A 24 -5.43 -11.62 -2.84
N LEU A 25 -5.39 -12.72 -3.60
CA LEU A 25 -6.39 -13.05 -4.60
C LEU A 25 -7.59 -13.83 -4.02
N ASP A 26 -7.51 -14.28 -2.77
CA ASP A 26 -8.61 -14.91 -2.06
C ASP A 26 -9.61 -13.86 -1.56
N GLN A 27 -10.90 -14.06 -1.87
CA GLN A 27 -11.96 -13.09 -1.57
C GLN A 27 -12.26 -12.96 -0.06
N ASN A 28 -11.77 -13.88 0.77
CA ASN A 28 -11.97 -13.85 2.21
C ASN A 28 -10.81 -13.20 2.97
N THR A 29 -9.73 -12.85 2.27
CA THR A 29 -8.54 -12.26 2.88
C THR A 29 -8.56 -10.74 2.70
N TYR A 30 -8.60 -10.04 3.83
CA TYR A 30 -8.61 -8.56 3.85
C TYR A 30 -7.24 -7.95 4.17
N MET A 31 -6.33 -8.72 4.76
CA MET A 31 -5.02 -8.23 5.21
C MET A 31 -4.00 -9.37 5.24
N VAL A 32 -2.78 -9.10 4.76
CA VAL A 32 -1.63 -10.00 4.89
C VAL A 32 -0.53 -9.23 5.63
N GLY A 33 0.03 -9.86 6.67
CA GLY A 33 1.08 -9.26 7.48
C GLY A 33 2.42 -9.95 7.26
N PHE A 34 3.47 -9.16 7.02
CA PHE A 34 4.85 -9.66 7.01
C PHE A 34 5.49 -9.40 8.38
N TRP A 35 5.82 -10.46 9.11
CA TRP A 35 6.47 -10.36 10.42
C TRP A 35 7.79 -11.13 10.45
N ALA A 36 8.88 -10.41 10.70
CA ALA A 36 10.24 -10.96 10.78
C ALA A 36 11.19 -9.91 11.35
N SER A 37 12.40 -10.33 11.72
CA SER A 37 13.47 -9.44 12.16
C SER A 37 13.88 -8.43 11.08
N SER A 38 14.65 -7.41 11.49
CA SER A 38 15.27 -6.47 10.54
C SER A 38 16.20 -7.23 9.58
N GLY A 39 16.23 -6.81 8.32
CA GLY A 39 17.04 -7.45 7.27
C GLY A 39 16.44 -8.74 6.68
N ALA A 40 15.28 -9.20 7.15
CA ALA A 40 14.60 -10.40 6.62
C ALA A 40 13.94 -10.22 5.24
N LYS A 41 14.22 -9.11 4.55
CA LYS A 41 13.70 -8.79 3.21
C LYS A 41 12.16 -8.70 3.11
N LYS A 42 11.46 -8.34 4.19
CA LYS A 42 9.99 -8.16 4.20
C LYS A 42 9.52 -7.18 3.13
N THR A 43 10.07 -5.97 3.15
CA THR A 43 9.81 -4.91 2.17
C THR A 43 10.06 -5.37 0.74
N LEU A 44 11.05 -6.25 0.52
CA LEU A 44 11.35 -6.78 -0.81
C LEU A 44 10.28 -7.76 -1.29
N VAL A 45 9.77 -8.63 -0.42
CA VAL A 45 8.66 -9.53 -0.75
C VAL A 45 7.40 -8.72 -1.04
N ALA A 46 7.07 -7.75 -0.18
CA ALA A 46 5.94 -6.84 -0.38
C ALA A 46 6.05 -6.09 -1.72
N GLN A 47 7.25 -5.58 -2.05
CA GLN A 47 7.50 -4.90 -3.33
C GLN A 47 7.29 -5.81 -4.53
N ARG A 48 7.80 -7.05 -4.48
CA ARG A 48 7.61 -8.04 -5.56
C ARG A 48 6.14 -8.38 -5.79
N VAL A 49 5.36 -8.49 -4.71
CA VAL A 49 3.91 -8.70 -4.77
C VAL A 49 3.19 -7.47 -5.32
N PHE A 50 3.59 -6.27 -4.90
CA PHE A 50 2.99 -5.01 -5.34
C PHE A 50 3.23 -4.72 -6.84
N ASP A 51 4.39 -5.13 -7.35
CA ASP A 51 4.77 -4.99 -8.76
C ASP A 51 4.24 -6.14 -9.64
N ASP A 52 3.59 -7.17 -9.07
CA ASP A 52 3.01 -8.30 -9.80
C ASP A 52 1.81 -7.86 -10.65
N ASP A 53 1.85 -8.16 -11.95
CA ASP A 53 0.82 -7.75 -12.91
C ASP A 53 -0.57 -8.34 -12.58
N ALA A 54 -0.64 -9.57 -12.07
CA ALA A 54 -1.90 -10.20 -11.71
C ALA A 54 -2.53 -9.54 -10.49
N ILE A 55 -1.70 -9.16 -9.50
CA ILE A 55 -2.13 -8.38 -8.34
C ILE A 55 -2.66 -7.02 -8.79
N ARG A 56 -1.89 -6.30 -9.61
CA ARG A 56 -2.30 -4.98 -10.13
C ARG A 56 -3.57 -5.04 -10.98
N ALA A 57 -3.77 -6.13 -11.73
CA ALA A 57 -4.99 -6.35 -12.50
C ALA A 57 -6.20 -6.70 -11.61
N HIS A 58 -5.98 -7.42 -10.50
CA HIS A 58 -7.04 -7.79 -9.56
C HIS A 58 -7.56 -6.57 -8.78
N PHE A 59 -6.66 -5.73 -8.28
CA PHE A 59 -7.01 -4.54 -7.48
C PHE A 59 -7.34 -3.33 -8.36
N THR A 60 -8.49 -3.40 -9.05
CA THR A 60 -8.97 -2.38 -9.99
C THR A 60 -9.21 -1.00 -9.37
N GLY A 61 -9.40 -0.92 -8.05
CA GLY A 61 -9.52 0.35 -7.32
C GLY A 61 -8.19 1.09 -7.14
N GLY A 62 -7.07 0.43 -7.47
CA GLY A 62 -5.71 0.94 -7.40
C GLY A 62 -4.87 0.28 -6.31
N CYS A 63 -3.55 0.32 -6.51
CA CYS A 63 -2.54 -0.13 -5.55
C CYS A 63 -1.75 1.08 -5.02
N PHE A 64 -1.65 1.21 -3.71
CA PHE A 64 -1.03 2.35 -3.06
C PHE A 64 0.00 1.91 -2.02
N TRP A 65 1.25 2.33 -2.21
CA TRP A 65 2.35 2.05 -1.29
C TRP A 65 2.60 3.23 -0.34
N PHE A 66 2.69 2.98 0.96
CA PHE A 66 3.06 3.98 1.97
C PHE A 66 4.17 3.46 2.86
N ILE A 67 5.17 4.32 3.11
CA ILE A 67 6.21 4.05 4.10
C ILE A 67 5.76 4.72 5.40
N VAL A 68 5.54 3.92 6.43
CA VAL A 68 5.17 4.36 7.76
C VAL A 68 6.44 4.46 8.59
N CYS A 69 6.98 5.68 8.74
CA CYS A 69 8.10 5.90 9.66
C CYS A 69 7.56 6.22 11.07
N ARG A 70 8.37 5.99 12.11
CA ARG A 70 8.01 6.26 13.53
C ARG A 70 7.44 7.66 13.78
N ASP A 71 7.94 8.67 13.08
CA ASP A 71 7.53 10.08 13.24
C ASP A 71 6.43 10.50 12.26
N LEU A 72 5.85 9.56 11.51
CA LEU A 72 4.79 9.87 10.54
C LEU A 72 3.51 10.26 11.28
N LEU A 73 3.07 11.51 11.07
CA LEU A 73 1.76 11.95 11.53
C LEU A 73 0.66 11.25 10.71
N VAL A 74 -0.34 10.67 11.38
CA VAL A 74 -1.52 10.06 10.73
C VAL A 74 -2.17 11.01 9.73
N ARG A 75 -2.17 12.31 10.04
CA ARG A 75 -2.64 13.37 9.14
C ARG A 75 -1.87 13.37 7.80
N SER A 76 -0.55 13.23 7.83
CA SER A 76 0.28 13.18 6.62
C SER A 76 -0.05 11.96 5.78
N LEU A 77 -0.24 10.79 6.40
CA LEU A 77 -0.67 9.57 5.71
C LEU A 77 -2.01 9.78 5.00
N PHE A 78 -2.98 10.41 5.67
CA PHE A 78 -4.30 10.67 5.09
C PHE A 78 -4.23 11.67 3.93
N LEU A 79 -3.40 12.71 4.04
CA LEU A 79 -3.19 13.66 2.95
C LEU A 79 -2.53 13.00 1.73
N ASP A 80 -1.50 12.18 1.96
CA ASP A 80 -0.82 11.43 0.89
C ASP A 80 -1.74 10.42 0.22
N LEU A 81 -2.52 9.68 1.02
CA LEU A 81 -3.53 8.75 0.53
C LEU A 81 -4.55 9.48 -0.34
N LYS A 82 -5.08 10.61 0.13
CA LYS A 82 -6.03 11.42 -0.62
C LYS A 82 -5.40 11.90 -1.92
N MET A 83 -4.20 12.46 -1.88
CA MET A 83 -3.49 12.96 -3.05
C MET A 83 -3.26 11.86 -4.09
N LYS A 84 -2.87 10.65 -3.68
CA LYS A 84 -2.68 9.52 -4.61
C LYS A 84 -4.00 9.02 -5.20
N ILE A 85 -5.09 9.07 -4.44
CA ILE A 85 -6.41 8.55 -4.84
C ILE A 85 -7.19 9.51 -5.74
N THR A 86 -7.18 10.81 -5.42
CA THR A 86 -8.00 11.83 -6.11
C THR A 86 -7.19 12.77 -6.99
N GLY A 87 -5.86 12.66 -6.96
CA GLY A 87 -4.97 13.63 -7.58
C GLY A 87 -4.81 14.92 -6.76
N PRO A 88 -4.07 15.91 -7.28
CA PRO A 88 -3.78 17.15 -6.57
C PRO A 88 -5.07 17.93 -6.30
N SER A 89 -5.45 18.00 -5.03
CA SER A 89 -6.60 18.79 -4.61
C SER A 89 -6.19 20.25 -4.40
N LYS A 90 -7.05 21.20 -4.81
CA LYS A 90 -6.86 22.65 -4.55
C LYS A 90 -7.07 23.04 -3.09
N ILE A 91 -6.96 22.10 -2.15
CA ILE A 91 -7.31 22.33 -0.75
C ILE A 91 -6.25 23.24 -0.12
N ARG A 92 -6.59 24.54 -0.09
CA ARG A 92 -5.93 25.57 0.69
C ARG A 92 -6.66 25.68 2.02
N GLY A 93 -6.19 24.99 3.05
CA GLY A 93 -6.72 25.15 4.41
C GLY A 93 -6.29 24.04 5.37
N ASN A 94 -6.16 24.38 6.65
CA ASN A 94 -5.86 23.42 7.71
C ASN A 94 -7.15 22.65 8.10
N ILE A 95 -7.58 21.71 7.27
CA ILE A 95 -8.78 20.90 7.50
C ILE A 95 -8.58 20.01 8.74
N PRO A 96 -9.50 19.91 9.72
CA PRO A 96 -9.42 18.95 10.82
C PRO A 96 -9.19 17.49 10.37
N ILE A 97 -8.61 16.63 11.22
CA ILE A 97 -8.31 15.24 10.83
C ILE A 97 -9.59 14.42 10.64
N GLU A 98 -10.64 14.72 11.40
CA GLU A 98 -11.96 14.10 11.34
C GLU A 98 -12.65 14.40 10.01
N ASP A 99 -12.55 15.64 9.55
CA ASP A 99 -13.06 16.08 8.26
C ASP A 99 -12.27 15.44 7.11
N LEU A 100 -10.94 15.33 7.26
CA LEU A 100 -10.09 14.63 6.29
C LEU A 100 -10.45 13.15 6.19
N ALA A 101 -10.67 12.48 7.32
CA ALA A 101 -11.11 11.09 7.38
C ALA A 101 -12.49 10.90 6.73
N THR A 102 -13.43 11.81 6.99
CA THR A 102 -14.77 11.80 6.39
C THR A 102 -14.71 11.98 4.88
N GLN A 103 -13.89 12.92 4.40
CA GLN A 103 -13.68 13.12 2.97
C GLN A 103 -13.07 11.88 2.33
N LEU A 104 -12.03 11.28 2.92
CA LEU A 104 -11.44 10.04 2.44
C LEU A 104 -12.46 8.90 2.37
N ARG A 105 -13.26 8.69 3.42
CA ARG A 105 -14.32 7.68 3.42
C ARG A 105 -15.32 7.89 2.28
N ASN A 106 -15.71 9.13 2.03
CA ASN A 106 -16.62 9.47 0.93
C ASN A 106 -16.01 9.22 -0.45
N GLU A 107 -14.71 9.51 -0.63
CA GLU A 107 -13.98 9.23 -1.87
C GLU A 107 -13.74 7.73 -2.10
N LEU A 108 -13.63 6.96 -1.01
CA LEU A 108 -13.39 5.52 -1.02
C LEU A 108 -14.68 4.70 -1.14
N LYS A 109 -15.87 5.27 -0.85
CA LYS A 109 -17.14 4.53 -0.73
C LYS A 109 -17.49 3.72 -1.99
N ASP A 110 -17.15 4.24 -3.16
CA ASP A 110 -17.46 3.63 -4.45
C ASP A 110 -16.25 2.89 -5.05
N LYS A 111 -15.07 3.01 -4.41
CA LYS A 111 -13.85 2.30 -4.81
C LYS A 111 -13.82 0.93 -4.14
N LYS A 112 -13.88 -0.11 -4.96
CA LYS A 112 -13.76 -1.50 -4.52
C LYS A 112 -12.42 -2.06 -4.97
N ASN A 113 -11.98 -3.12 -4.29
CA ASN A 113 -10.78 -3.89 -4.64
C ASN A 113 -9.56 -2.97 -4.75
N MET A 114 -9.19 -2.36 -3.63
CA MET A 114 -7.97 -1.56 -3.50
C MET A 114 -6.94 -2.32 -2.69
N LEU A 115 -5.67 -2.21 -3.08
CA LEU A 115 -4.55 -2.69 -2.29
C LEU A 115 -3.84 -1.51 -1.66
N VAL A 116 -3.63 -1.56 -0.35
CA VAL A 116 -2.86 -0.56 0.40
C VAL A 116 -1.73 -1.28 1.11
N ASP A 117 -0.50 -0.97 0.73
CA ASP A 117 0.71 -1.45 1.39
C ASP A 117 1.17 -0.41 2.42
N LEU A 118 1.38 -0.87 3.66
CA LEU A 118 1.89 -0.07 4.78
C LEU A 118 3.23 -0.69 5.21
N ASP A 119 4.32 -0.12 4.72
CA ASP A 119 5.69 -0.60 4.96
C ASP A 119 6.26 0.01 6.24
N ASP A 120 7.01 -0.78 7.01
CA ASP A 120 7.70 -0.41 8.27
C ASP A 120 6.81 0.05 9.45
N VAL A 121 5.58 -0.50 9.55
CA VAL A 121 4.64 -0.27 10.68
C VAL A 121 5.17 -0.80 12.01
#